data_AF-A0A1D2RBY6-F1
#
_entry.id   AF-A0A1D2RBY6-F1
#
_cell.length_a   1.000
_cell.length_b   1.000
_cell.length_c   1.000
_cell.angle_alpha   90.00
_cell.angle_beta   90.00
_cell.angle_gamma   90.00
#
_symmetry.space_group_name_H-M   'P 1'
#
loop_
_entity.id
_entity.type
_entity.pdbx_description
1 polymer ?
#
loop_
_entity_poly.entity_id
_entity_poly.type
_entity_poly.pdbx_seq_one_letter_code
_entity_poly.pdbx_strand_id
1 'polypeptide(L)'
;MKFKILFGIFAIFIVLCLCNTSAEPELKVIFAELKKDSLKQGESAEVTVTMENVGDSPVHDISFVLSLSNSDIDDIKVSGYNRIKDMGDFTNYRIDTENVLEPGETKTATFEINATAPEKEEYIILFSGRGRFGADEVLYRDYTWWAIDVFDFNLNIELPPGYYLDKAEEYIKSGGYENAKQYAEKAKEIYTNSGNDEGILKCTQIIKNCEKMIDADVAYMRAKTRIDADDFRGAASNAELSLRIYNEIREIYPALVSERIFELELMAAKLNKTILAQNYFLGANKYFDSGDYKRAKNYAGRAKEIYLELGESDMVSKCETIIDKSEVYIERNSMLLNIGYAAGIIIIIFIIYRLYNRYKERRPGYSDLIIEGGLKIPLRQSGFSEVTNYSEIPEGAMEPYTEKPIHDLVAKGKTVVKCNECGAYYNKEILEYYNMNCARFGCKNSTL
;
A
#
# COMPACT_ATOMS: atom_id res chain seq x y z
N MET A 1 23.89 -14.61 -14.30
CA MET A 1 23.92 -16.09 -14.31
C MET A 1 22.69 -16.54 -15.12
N LYS A 2 22.82 -16.66 -16.45
CA LYS A 2 21.71 -16.97 -17.36
C LYS A 2 21.62 -18.49 -17.53
N PHE A 3 20.49 -19.06 -17.14
CA PHE A 3 20.14 -20.45 -17.41
C PHE A 3 19.87 -20.61 -18.91
N LYS A 4 20.67 -21.45 -19.59
CA LYS A 4 20.29 -22.03 -20.88
C LYS A 4 19.25 -23.10 -20.60
N ILE A 5 17.99 -22.79 -20.91
CA ILE A 5 16.94 -23.79 -21.00
C ILE A 5 17.07 -24.41 -22.39
N LEU A 6 17.67 -25.61 -22.44
CA LEU A 6 17.50 -26.56 -23.54
C LEU A 6 16.07 -27.11 -23.44
N PHE A 7 15.16 -26.65 -24.29
CA PHE A 7 14.06 -27.46 -24.82
C PHE A 7 14.32 -27.50 -26.34
N GLY A 8 14.67 -28.62 -26.98
CA GLY A 8 14.30 -29.99 -26.68
C GLY A 8 12.96 -30.27 -27.33
N ILE A 9 13.02 -30.97 -28.47
CA ILE A 9 11.93 -31.54 -29.30
C ILE A 9 11.54 -30.66 -30.49
N PHE A 10 12.30 -30.79 -31.59
CA PHE A 10 11.69 -30.85 -32.92
C PHE A 10 12.00 -32.23 -33.51
N ALA A 11 10.92 -32.95 -33.82
CA ALA A 11 10.96 -34.29 -34.34
C ALA A 11 11.61 -34.29 -35.74
N ILE A 12 12.89 -34.67 -35.80
CA ILE A 12 13.54 -35.04 -37.04
C ILE A 12 12.96 -36.41 -37.43
N PHE A 13 12.00 -36.41 -38.35
CA PHE A 13 11.63 -37.62 -39.08
C PHE A 13 12.79 -38.01 -40.00
N ILE A 14 13.79 -38.70 -39.44
CA ILE A 14 14.79 -39.41 -40.23
C ILE A 14 14.08 -40.64 -40.80
N VAL A 15 13.61 -40.54 -42.04
CA VAL A 15 13.31 -41.74 -42.84
C VAL A 15 14.64 -42.29 -43.31
N LEU A 16 15.26 -43.13 -42.47
CA LEU A 16 16.38 -43.98 -42.84
C LEU A 16 15.87 -45.06 -43.79
N CYS A 17 15.92 -44.80 -45.10
CA CYS A 17 15.83 -45.83 -46.11
C CYS A 17 17.14 -46.62 -46.11
N LEU A 18 17.14 -47.76 -45.43
CA LEU A 18 18.19 -48.76 -45.53
C LEU A 18 18.07 -49.50 -46.88
N CYS A 19 18.83 -49.07 -47.89
CA CYS A 19 19.26 -49.91 -48.99
C CYS A 19 20.73 -49.62 -49.28
N ASN A 20 21.58 -50.63 -49.09
CA ASN A 20 23.02 -50.56 -49.25
C ASN A 20 23.40 -50.75 -50.73
N THR A 21 24.53 -50.13 -51.13
CA THR A 21 25.33 -50.36 -52.36
C THR A 21 24.88 -49.72 -53.69
N SER A 22 25.13 -48.42 -53.84
CA SER A 22 25.71 -47.79 -55.05
C SER A 22 26.11 -46.36 -54.69
N ALA A 23 27.24 -45.85 -55.19
CA ALA A 23 27.74 -44.47 -55.00
C ALA A 23 26.62 -43.46 -54.72
N GLU A 24 26.38 -43.16 -53.44
CA GLU A 24 25.29 -42.25 -53.08
C GLU A 24 25.83 -40.83 -53.13
N PRO A 25 25.13 -39.92 -53.81
CA PRO A 25 25.47 -38.52 -53.76
C PRO A 25 25.04 -37.94 -52.41
N GLU A 26 25.96 -37.27 -51.75
CA GLU A 26 25.78 -36.71 -50.42
C GLU A 26 26.14 -35.23 -50.47
N LEU A 27 25.18 -34.35 -50.17
CA LEU A 27 25.43 -32.92 -50.02
C LEU A 27 25.65 -32.61 -48.54
N LYS A 28 26.63 -31.76 -48.26
CA LYS A 28 26.91 -31.27 -46.91
C LYS A 28 26.99 -29.76 -46.91
N VAL A 29 26.39 -29.10 -45.93
CA VAL A 29 26.63 -27.66 -45.74
C VAL A 29 27.93 -27.50 -44.97
N ILE A 30 28.93 -26.89 -45.60
CA ILE A 30 30.27 -26.76 -45.02
C ILE A 30 30.53 -25.39 -44.42
N PHE A 31 29.74 -24.38 -44.80
CA PHE A 31 29.87 -23.03 -44.29
C PHE A 31 28.54 -22.29 -44.37
N ALA A 32 28.18 -21.58 -43.31
CA ALA A 32 27.12 -20.59 -43.30
C ALA A 32 27.59 -19.39 -42.48
N GLU A 33 27.35 -18.19 -42.99
CA GLU A 33 27.74 -16.93 -42.36
C GLU A 33 26.67 -15.87 -42.54
N LEU A 34 26.19 -15.32 -41.44
CA LEU A 34 25.43 -14.08 -41.40
C LEU A 34 26.45 -12.95 -41.24
N LYS A 35 26.55 -12.06 -42.23
CA LYS A 35 27.57 -10.97 -42.19
C LYS A 35 27.27 -9.90 -41.13
N LYS A 36 26.05 -9.88 -40.60
CA LYS A 36 25.61 -8.90 -39.61
C LYS A 36 24.58 -9.48 -38.67
N ASP A 37 24.95 -9.63 -37.40
CA ASP A 37 24.11 -10.25 -36.37
C ASP A 37 22.99 -9.33 -35.84
N SER A 38 22.97 -8.05 -36.27
CA SER A 38 21.95 -7.08 -35.91
C SER A 38 21.65 -6.08 -37.04
N LEU A 39 20.37 -5.80 -37.30
CA LEU A 39 19.92 -4.83 -38.32
C LEU A 39 19.07 -3.72 -37.70
N LYS A 40 19.28 -2.48 -38.15
CA LYS A 40 18.33 -1.38 -37.96
C LYS A 40 17.29 -1.41 -39.07
N GLN A 41 16.14 -0.77 -38.83
CA GLN A 41 15.13 -0.59 -39.87
C GLN A 41 15.72 0.05 -41.13
N GLY A 42 15.48 -0.58 -42.29
CA GLY A 42 16.00 -0.15 -43.58
C GLY A 42 17.41 -0.62 -43.92
N GLU A 43 18.09 -1.34 -43.03
CA GLU A 43 19.35 -2.01 -43.34
C GLU A 43 19.12 -3.40 -43.94
N SER A 44 20.12 -3.89 -44.67
CA SER A 44 20.17 -5.26 -45.17
C SER A 44 21.34 -6.05 -44.57
N ALA A 45 21.14 -7.36 -44.39
CA ALA A 45 22.18 -8.31 -44.06
C ALA A 45 22.30 -9.33 -45.20
N GLU A 46 23.54 -9.67 -45.54
CA GLU A 46 23.80 -10.80 -46.41
C GLU A 46 23.98 -12.05 -45.56
N VAL A 47 23.32 -13.13 -45.96
CA VAL A 47 23.60 -14.47 -45.46
C VAL A 47 24.17 -15.32 -46.58
N THR A 48 25.36 -15.84 -46.36
CA THR A 48 26.07 -16.67 -47.32
C THR A 48 26.09 -18.12 -46.84
N VAL A 49 25.77 -19.06 -47.73
CA VAL A 49 25.80 -20.50 -47.45
C VAL A 49 26.59 -21.21 -48.54
N THR A 50 27.49 -22.09 -48.13
CA THR A 50 28.29 -22.94 -49.03
C THR A 50 28.02 -24.41 -48.75
N MET A 51 27.72 -25.14 -49.81
CA MET A 51 27.51 -26.59 -49.81
C MET A 51 28.65 -27.27 -50.57
N GLU A 52 28.98 -28.49 -50.17
CA GLU A 52 29.94 -29.37 -50.82
C GLU A 52 29.22 -30.66 -51.24
N ASN A 53 29.53 -31.17 -52.43
CA ASN A 53 29.19 -32.54 -52.79
C ASN A 53 30.25 -33.48 -52.23
N VAL A 54 29.94 -34.14 -51.11
CA VAL A 54 30.83 -35.10 -50.44
C VAL A 54 30.58 -36.55 -50.89
N GLY A 55 29.60 -36.76 -51.77
CA GLY A 55 29.32 -38.08 -52.35
C GLY A 55 30.15 -38.37 -53.61
N ASP A 56 30.03 -39.60 -54.09
CA ASP A 56 30.83 -40.11 -55.22
C ASP A 56 30.15 -39.89 -56.59
N SER A 57 29.11 -39.05 -56.68
CA SER A 57 28.35 -38.82 -57.92
C SER A 57 27.91 -37.36 -58.09
N PRO A 58 27.78 -36.84 -59.33
CA PRO A 58 27.39 -35.46 -59.58
C PRO A 58 25.97 -35.15 -59.13
N VAL A 59 25.74 -33.95 -58.59
CA VAL A 59 24.41 -33.45 -58.19
C VAL A 59 23.88 -32.43 -59.19
N HIS A 60 22.62 -32.57 -59.63
CA HIS A 60 21.97 -31.66 -60.56
C HIS A 60 20.93 -30.78 -59.84
N ASP A 61 20.54 -29.66 -60.47
CA ASP A 61 19.47 -28.75 -60.02
C ASP A 61 19.55 -28.36 -58.53
N ILE A 62 20.74 -27.97 -58.08
CA ILE A 62 20.95 -27.61 -56.67
C ILE A 62 20.15 -26.35 -56.34
N SER A 63 19.45 -26.42 -55.22
CA SER A 63 18.65 -25.34 -54.68
C SER A 63 19.02 -25.03 -53.23
N PHE A 64 19.24 -23.76 -52.92
CA PHE A 64 19.42 -23.28 -51.55
C PHE A 64 18.09 -22.77 -51.02
N VAL A 65 17.74 -23.10 -49.77
CA VAL A 65 16.52 -22.63 -49.12
C VAL A 65 16.85 -21.93 -47.81
N LEU A 66 16.50 -20.66 -47.73
CA LEU A 66 16.50 -19.85 -46.51
C LEU A 66 15.10 -19.93 -45.88
N SER A 67 15.02 -20.35 -44.62
CA SER A 67 13.77 -20.44 -43.85
C SER A 67 13.82 -19.46 -42.70
N LEU A 68 12.87 -18.53 -42.64
CA LEU A 68 12.73 -17.59 -41.52
C LEU A 68 11.64 -18.09 -40.59
N SER A 69 11.92 -18.17 -39.28
CA SER A 69 10.89 -18.47 -38.29
C SER A 69 9.86 -17.35 -38.27
N ASN A 70 8.57 -17.71 -38.42
CA ASN A 70 7.33 -16.98 -38.14
C ASN A 70 6.48 -16.55 -39.36
N SER A 71 5.16 -16.53 -39.14
CA SER A 71 4.06 -16.37 -40.10
C SER A 71 3.76 -14.92 -40.53
N ASP A 72 4.29 -13.92 -39.83
CA ASP A 72 4.08 -12.50 -40.15
C ASP A 72 5.31 -11.94 -40.88
N ILE A 73 5.30 -12.08 -42.21
CA ILE A 73 6.45 -11.87 -43.10
C ILE A 73 6.54 -10.45 -43.64
N ASP A 74 5.57 -9.59 -43.33
CA ASP A 74 5.56 -8.22 -43.86
C ASP A 74 6.75 -7.38 -43.34
N ASP A 75 7.42 -7.86 -42.28
CA ASP A 75 8.51 -7.17 -41.58
C ASP A 75 9.90 -7.43 -42.15
N ILE A 76 10.08 -8.50 -42.95
CA ILE A 76 11.36 -8.85 -43.58
C ILE A 76 11.16 -9.15 -45.06
N LYS A 77 11.88 -8.44 -45.92
CA LYS A 77 11.92 -8.73 -47.35
C LYS A 77 13.25 -9.36 -47.74
N VAL A 78 13.19 -10.57 -48.30
CA VAL A 78 14.34 -11.16 -48.98
C VAL A 78 14.26 -10.81 -50.46
N SER A 79 15.22 -10.02 -50.96
CA SER A 79 15.25 -9.50 -52.33
C SER A 79 15.75 -10.56 -53.31
N GLY A 80 15.19 -10.57 -54.53
CA GLY A 80 15.76 -11.31 -55.66
C GLY A 80 15.37 -12.78 -55.81
N TYR A 81 14.51 -13.33 -54.93
CA TYR A 81 14.28 -14.79 -54.88
C TYR A 81 12.80 -15.19 -54.80
N ASN A 82 12.50 -16.39 -55.32
CA ASN A 82 11.14 -16.92 -55.34
C ASN A 82 10.73 -17.38 -53.93
N ARG A 83 9.68 -16.76 -53.38
CA ARG A 83 9.00 -17.26 -52.17
C ARG A 83 8.34 -18.60 -52.51
N ILE A 84 8.65 -19.64 -51.76
CA ILE A 84 8.06 -20.96 -51.96
C ILE A 84 7.22 -21.28 -50.74
N LYS A 85 5.95 -21.62 -51.00
CA LYS A 85 4.85 -21.86 -50.07
C LYS A 85 5.25 -22.23 -48.63
N ASP A 86 4.56 -21.60 -47.68
CA ASP A 86 4.70 -21.79 -46.24
C ASP A 86 4.60 -23.28 -45.86
N MET A 87 5.65 -23.83 -45.25
CA MET A 87 5.66 -25.17 -44.66
C MET A 87 5.68 -25.01 -43.14
N GLY A 88 4.50 -24.92 -42.52
CA GLY A 88 4.36 -24.69 -41.07
C GLY A 88 4.66 -23.25 -40.67
N ASP A 89 5.37 -23.07 -39.56
CA ASP A 89 5.69 -21.75 -38.97
C ASP A 89 6.87 -21.03 -39.67
N PHE A 90 7.28 -21.48 -40.87
CA PHE A 90 8.47 -20.97 -41.56
C PHE A 90 8.18 -20.45 -42.97
N THR A 91 8.86 -19.36 -43.30
CA THR A 91 8.82 -18.72 -44.61
C THR A 91 10.06 -19.05 -45.40
N ASN A 92 9.89 -19.67 -46.57
CA ASN A 92 10.99 -20.21 -47.35
C ASN A 92 11.29 -19.37 -48.60
N TYR A 93 12.57 -19.04 -48.81
CA TYR A 93 13.09 -18.40 -50.01
C TYR A 93 14.08 -19.34 -50.70
N ARG A 94 13.95 -19.53 -52.01
CA ARG A 94 14.78 -20.48 -52.77
C ARG A 94 15.63 -19.79 -53.83
N ILE A 95 16.87 -20.26 -53.92
CA ILE A 95 17.80 -19.98 -55.01
C ILE A 95 18.01 -21.28 -55.77
N ASP A 96 17.57 -21.34 -57.02
CA ASP A 96 17.86 -22.43 -57.94
C ASP A 96 19.18 -22.17 -58.67
N THR A 97 20.02 -23.20 -58.80
CA THR A 97 21.23 -23.16 -59.61
C THR A 97 21.15 -24.22 -60.69
N GLU A 98 21.23 -23.80 -61.95
CA GLU A 98 21.15 -24.69 -63.14
C GLU A 98 22.47 -25.47 -63.38
N ASN A 99 23.29 -25.65 -62.34
CA ASN A 99 24.63 -26.22 -62.48
C ASN A 99 24.69 -27.62 -61.89
N VAL A 100 25.48 -28.47 -62.54
CA VAL A 100 25.98 -29.73 -61.98
C VAL A 100 27.05 -29.41 -60.95
N LEU A 101 27.06 -30.11 -59.82
CA LEU A 101 28.12 -30.05 -58.82
C LEU A 101 28.83 -31.41 -58.78
N GLU A 102 30.06 -31.42 -59.24
CA GLU A 102 30.87 -32.64 -59.28
C GLU A 102 31.33 -33.04 -57.86
N PRO A 103 31.68 -34.31 -57.63
CA PRO A 103 32.27 -34.76 -56.36
C PRO A 103 33.46 -33.90 -55.92
N GLY A 104 33.43 -33.40 -54.68
CA GLY A 104 34.44 -32.52 -54.09
C GLY A 104 34.33 -31.04 -54.50
N GLU A 105 33.37 -30.67 -55.35
CA GLU A 105 33.10 -29.25 -55.64
C GLU A 105 32.19 -28.61 -54.60
N THR A 106 32.38 -27.30 -54.43
CA THR A 106 31.57 -26.47 -53.54
C THR A 106 30.75 -25.45 -54.31
N LYS A 107 29.55 -25.15 -53.84
CA LYS A 107 28.69 -24.09 -54.36
C LYS A 107 28.23 -23.17 -53.26
N THR A 108 28.31 -21.87 -53.52
CA THR A 108 27.91 -20.82 -52.58
C THR A 108 26.71 -20.05 -53.09
N ALA A 109 25.77 -19.73 -52.20
CA ALA A 109 24.65 -18.83 -52.46
C ALA A 109 24.57 -17.74 -51.38
N THR A 110 24.09 -16.56 -51.76
CA THR A 110 23.94 -15.40 -50.87
C THR A 110 22.51 -14.89 -50.91
N PHE A 111 21.87 -14.83 -49.75
CA PHE A 111 20.56 -14.21 -49.55
C PHE A 111 20.74 -12.80 -48.98
N GLU A 112 20.00 -11.82 -49.50
CA GLU A 112 19.94 -10.48 -48.92
C GLU A 112 18.62 -10.33 -48.15
N ILE A 113 18.73 -10.10 -46.84
CA ILE A 113 17.62 -9.94 -45.90
C ILE A 113 17.48 -8.45 -45.59
N ASN A 114 16.34 -7.85 -45.92
CA ASN A 114 16.04 -6.44 -45.63
C ASN A 114 15.08 -6.34 -44.45
N ALA A 115 15.46 -5.60 -43.40
CA ALA A 115 14.59 -5.30 -42.28
C ALA A 115 13.58 -4.19 -42.67
N THR A 116 12.32 -4.54 -42.92
CA THR A 116 11.29 -3.62 -43.40
C THR A 116 10.32 -3.12 -42.34
N ALA A 117 10.15 -3.82 -41.21
CA ALA A 117 9.29 -3.34 -40.13
C ALA A 117 9.87 -3.57 -38.71
N PRO A 118 9.42 -2.77 -37.72
CA PRO A 118 10.04 -2.68 -36.40
C PRO A 118 9.31 -3.48 -35.31
N GLU A 119 8.61 -4.57 -35.62
CA GLU A 119 7.70 -5.18 -34.63
C GLU A 119 8.36 -6.26 -33.74
N LYS A 120 9.55 -6.78 -34.10
CA LYS A 120 10.14 -7.94 -33.40
C LYS A 120 11.62 -7.75 -33.05
N GLU A 121 12.00 -8.24 -31.86
CA GLU A 121 13.35 -8.10 -31.30
C GLU A 121 14.33 -9.18 -31.82
N GLU A 122 13.87 -10.37 -32.20
CA GLU A 122 14.72 -11.50 -32.57
C GLU A 122 14.07 -12.39 -33.66
N TYR A 123 14.84 -12.75 -34.69
CA TYR A 123 14.45 -13.72 -35.72
C TYR A 123 15.41 -14.89 -35.72
N ILE A 124 14.88 -16.12 -35.83
CA ILE A 124 15.68 -17.32 -36.06
C ILE A 124 15.72 -17.59 -37.57
N ILE A 125 16.93 -17.65 -38.11
CA ILE A 125 17.20 -17.99 -39.49
C ILE A 125 17.65 -19.44 -39.56
N LEU A 126 16.95 -20.27 -40.34
CA LEU A 126 17.32 -21.67 -40.61
C LEU A 126 17.69 -21.85 -42.09
N PHE A 127 18.67 -22.72 -42.35
CA PHE A 127 19.13 -23.05 -43.70
C PHE A 127 18.87 -24.51 -44.06
N SER A 128 18.55 -24.76 -45.34
CA SER A 128 18.54 -26.12 -45.90
C SER A 128 18.96 -26.14 -47.37
N GLY A 129 19.55 -27.26 -47.80
CA GLY A 129 19.95 -27.51 -49.20
C GLY A 129 19.14 -28.62 -49.84
N ARG A 130 18.83 -28.46 -51.14
CA ARG A 130 18.15 -29.48 -51.94
C ARG A 130 18.92 -29.71 -53.24
N GLY A 131 19.00 -30.95 -53.71
CA GLY A 131 19.52 -31.31 -55.04
C GLY A 131 18.65 -32.38 -55.70
N ARG A 132 18.64 -32.44 -57.03
CA ARG A 132 18.00 -33.51 -57.82
C ARG A 132 19.07 -34.41 -58.47
N PHE A 133 18.68 -35.66 -58.71
CA PHE A 133 19.50 -36.64 -59.42
C PHE A 133 18.74 -37.18 -60.62
N GLY A 134 19.44 -37.27 -61.76
CA GLY A 134 18.92 -37.90 -62.96
C GLY A 134 19.53 -37.32 -64.23
N ALA A 135 20.61 -37.93 -64.71
CA ALA A 135 20.87 -37.96 -66.14
C ALA A 135 20.01 -39.09 -66.74
N ASP A 136 19.23 -38.74 -67.75
CA ASP A 136 18.49 -39.60 -68.68
C ASP A 136 16.97 -39.70 -68.51
N GLU A 137 16.29 -39.29 -69.59
CA GLU A 137 14.85 -39.06 -69.80
C GLU A 137 13.93 -40.29 -69.63
N VAL A 138 14.39 -41.41 -69.08
CA VAL A 138 13.60 -42.65 -69.14
C VAL A 138 13.57 -43.37 -67.79
N LEU A 139 12.46 -43.15 -67.09
CA LEU A 139 11.86 -44.05 -66.11
C LEU A 139 12.66 -44.30 -64.81
N TYR A 140 12.92 -43.29 -63.97
CA TYR A 140 13.04 -43.53 -62.53
C TYR A 140 12.48 -42.36 -61.70
N ARG A 141 11.80 -42.72 -60.61
CA ARG A 141 11.11 -41.83 -59.67
C ARG A 141 12.02 -40.69 -59.19
N ASP A 142 11.44 -39.49 -59.10
CA ASP A 142 12.01 -38.30 -58.46
C ASP A 142 12.41 -38.57 -56.99
N TYR A 143 13.59 -39.12 -56.75
CA TYR A 143 14.15 -39.16 -55.41
C TYR A 143 14.77 -37.79 -55.12
N THR A 144 14.06 -36.98 -54.32
CA THR A 144 14.60 -35.74 -53.75
C THR A 144 15.31 -36.09 -52.45
N TRP A 145 16.63 -35.85 -52.41
CA TRP A 145 17.42 -36.03 -51.20
C TRP A 145 17.62 -34.68 -50.51
N TRP A 146 17.54 -34.67 -49.18
CA TRP A 146 17.54 -33.46 -48.38
C TRP A 146 18.82 -33.46 -47.55
N ALA A 147 19.70 -32.49 -47.79
CA ALA A 147 20.75 -32.15 -46.84
C ALA A 147 20.22 -31.04 -45.94
N ILE A 148 19.81 -31.42 -44.73
CA ILE A 148 19.39 -30.46 -43.70
C ILE A 148 20.50 -30.39 -42.67
N ASP A 149 21.40 -29.41 -42.82
CA ASP A 149 22.20 -28.91 -41.72
C ASP A 149 21.54 -27.62 -41.23
N VAL A 150 21.01 -27.66 -40.00
CA VAL A 150 20.37 -26.51 -39.37
C VAL A 150 21.44 -25.64 -38.71
N PHE A 151 21.66 -24.46 -39.27
CA PHE A 151 22.42 -23.40 -38.61
C PHE A 151 21.43 -22.39 -38.04
N ASP A 152 21.41 -22.25 -36.71
CA ASP A 152 20.62 -21.25 -36.02
C ASP A 152 21.40 -19.93 -35.99
N PHE A 153 20.98 -18.95 -36.79
CA PHE A 153 21.44 -17.56 -36.64
C PHE A 153 20.35 -16.72 -35.99
N ASN A 154 20.70 -16.01 -34.93
CA ASN A 154 19.82 -15.04 -34.29
C ASN A 154 20.10 -13.66 -34.90
N LEU A 155 19.14 -13.14 -35.65
CA LEU A 155 19.17 -11.79 -36.21
C LEU A 155 18.36 -10.86 -35.32
N ASN A 156 19.03 -9.94 -34.64
CA ASN A 156 18.37 -8.94 -33.80
C ASN A 156 18.00 -7.71 -34.63
N ILE A 157 16.72 -7.31 -34.63
CA ILE A 157 16.33 -6.03 -35.23
C ILE A 157 16.33 -4.96 -34.14
N GLU A 158 17.21 -3.96 -34.28
CA GLU A 158 17.18 -2.76 -33.44
C GLU A 158 15.95 -1.92 -33.81
N LEU A 159 14.98 -1.89 -32.91
CA LEU A 159 13.75 -1.13 -33.07
C LEU A 159 14.01 0.37 -32.81
N PRO A 160 13.26 1.28 -33.45
CA PRO A 160 13.41 2.71 -33.19
C PRO A 160 13.05 3.04 -31.73
N PRO A 161 13.66 4.07 -31.13
CA PRO A 161 13.44 4.40 -29.71
C PRO A 161 11.97 4.77 -29.39
N GLY A 162 11.23 5.27 -30.39
CA GLY A 162 9.79 5.55 -30.27
C GLY A 162 8.96 4.31 -29.93
N TYR A 163 9.28 3.15 -30.51
CA TYR A 163 8.61 1.89 -30.21
C TYR A 163 8.74 1.52 -28.72
N TYR A 164 9.95 1.62 -28.18
CA TYR A 164 10.22 1.31 -26.79
C TYR A 164 9.50 2.30 -25.84
N LEU A 165 9.42 3.58 -26.22
CA LEU A 165 8.64 4.56 -25.45
C LEU A 165 7.15 4.26 -25.45
N ASP A 166 6.57 3.92 -26.60
CA ASP A 166 5.14 3.59 -26.71
C ASP A 166 4.81 2.35 -25.84
N LYS A 167 5.69 1.35 -25.86
CA LYS A 167 5.57 0.17 -24.98
C LYS A 167 5.70 0.54 -23.50
N ALA A 168 6.63 1.43 -23.14
CA ALA A 168 6.74 1.89 -21.76
C ALA A 168 5.46 2.59 -21.29
N GLU A 169 4.87 3.44 -22.12
CA GLU A 169 3.60 4.12 -21.82
C GLU A 169 2.41 3.15 -21.74
N GLU A 170 2.38 2.10 -22.57
CA GLU A 170 1.40 1.01 -22.50
C GLU A 170 1.50 0.27 -21.15
N TYR A 171 2.71 -0.10 -20.74
CA TYR A 171 2.95 -0.75 -19.45
C TYR A 171 2.62 0.14 -18.25
N ILE A 172 2.86 1.45 -18.32
CA ILE A 172 2.42 2.39 -17.27
C ILE A 172 0.91 2.35 -17.11
N LYS A 173 0.16 2.35 -18.22
CA LYS A 173 -1.31 2.32 -18.20
C LYS A 173 -1.86 1.01 -17.61
N SER A 174 -1.15 -0.10 -17.77
CA SER A 174 -1.54 -1.41 -17.22
C SER A 174 -0.98 -1.68 -15.82
N GLY A 175 -0.18 -0.77 -15.24
CA GLY A 175 0.44 -0.93 -13.93
C GLY A 175 1.72 -1.78 -13.92
N GLY A 176 2.27 -2.13 -15.08
CA GLY A 176 3.49 -2.91 -15.23
C GLY A 176 4.77 -2.07 -15.15
N TYR A 177 5.02 -1.42 -14.01
CA TYR A 177 6.05 -0.38 -13.88
C TYR A 177 7.49 -0.89 -14.07
N GLU A 178 7.80 -2.12 -13.65
CA GLU A 178 9.11 -2.75 -13.91
C GLU A 178 9.38 -2.92 -15.39
N ASN A 179 8.39 -3.40 -16.15
CA ASN A 179 8.51 -3.54 -17.60
C ASN A 179 8.61 -2.16 -18.25
N ALA A 180 7.75 -1.22 -17.87
CA ALA A 180 7.81 0.16 -18.37
C ALA A 180 9.19 0.78 -18.19
N LYS A 181 9.80 0.59 -17.01
CA LYS A 181 11.16 1.03 -16.72
C LYS A 181 12.18 0.39 -17.67
N GLN A 182 12.14 -0.92 -17.87
CA GLN A 182 13.07 -1.62 -18.77
C GLN A 182 12.95 -1.13 -20.23
N TYR A 183 11.72 -0.94 -20.72
CA TYR A 183 11.48 -0.39 -22.06
C TYR A 183 12.00 1.06 -22.18
N ALA A 184 11.78 1.90 -21.16
CA ALA A 184 12.32 3.26 -21.15
C ALA A 184 13.85 3.30 -21.05
N GLU A 185 14.49 2.34 -20.37
CA GLU A 185 15.95 2.18 -20.33
C GLU A 185 16.52 1.81 -21.71
N LYS A 186 15.90 0.87 -22.42
CA LYS A 186 16.26 0.55 -23.82
C LYS A 186 16.13 1.77 -24.73
N ALA A 187 15.02 2.51 -24.64
CA ALA A 187 14.83 3.74 -25.42
C ALA A 187 15.92 4.79 -25.12
N LYS A 188 16.26 4.96 -23.83
CA LYS A 188 17.28 5.90 -23.37
C LYS A 188 18.66 5.57 -23.94
N GLU A 189 19.04 4.30 -23.99
CA GLU A 189 20.30 3.85 -24.58
C GLU A 189 20.40 4.27 -26.05
N ILE A 190 19.34 4.04 -26.83
CA ILE A 190 19.30 4.40 -28.25
C ILE A 190 19.35 5.93 -28.45
N TYR A 191 18.64 6.71 -27.61
CA TYR A 191 18.73 8.17 -27.66
C TYR A 191 20.11 8.70 -27.26
N THR A 192 20.78 8.02 -26.32
CA THR A 192 22.15 8.36 -25.91
C THR A 192 23.11 8.15 -27.07
N ASN A 193 23.00 7.01 -27.76
CA ASN A 193 23.84 6.69 -28.91
C ASN A 193 23.61 7.63 -30.12
N SER A 194 22.42 8.22 -30.23
CA SER A 194 22.10 9.19 -31.29
C SER A 194 22.32 10.65 -30.89
N GLY A 195 22.73 10.95 -29.65
CA GLY A 195 22.93 12.32 -29.18
C GLY A 195 21.63 13.13 -29.08
N ASN A 196 20.49 12.45 -28.87
CA ASN A 196 19.19 13.10 -28.74
C ASN A 196 18.88 13.41 -27.27
N ASP A 197 19.35 14.58 -26.81
CA ASP A 197 19.22 15.02 -25.41
C ASP A 197 17.76 15.10 -24.92
N GLU A 198 16.83 15.50 -25.79
CA GLU A 198 15.40 15.57 -25.46
C GLU A 198 14.82 14.18 -25.17
N GLY A 199 15.15 13.20 -26.02
CA GLY A 199 14.75 11.81 -25.82
C GLY A 199 15.34 11.21 -24.54
N ILE A 200 16.61 11.50 -24.23
CA ILE A 200 17.27 11.08 -22.99
C ILE A 200 16.55 11.66 -21.76
N LEU A 201 16.18 12.94 -21.81
CA LEU A 201 15.47 13.61 -20.73
C LEU A 201 14.08 13.01 -20.51
N LYS A 202 13.30 12.79 -21.60
CA LYS A 202 11.98 12.14 -21.53
C LYS A 202 12.08 10.75 -20.89
N CYS A 203 13.00 9.91 -21.36
CA CYS A 203 13.18 8.56 -20.81
C CYS A 203 13.59 8.60 -19.33
N THR A 204 14.49 9.51 -18.96
CA THR A 204 14.93 9.67 -17.56
C THR A 204 13.77 10.05 -16.63
N GLN A 205 12.87 10.92 -17.08
CA GLN A 205 11.68 11.27 -16.30
C GLN A 205 10.73 10.07 -16.15
N ILE A 206 10.51 9.29 -17.21
CA ILE A 206 9.68 8.09 -17.18
C ILE A 206 10.25 7.06 -16.21
N ILE A 207 11.56 6.77 -16.30
CA ILE A 207 12.25 5.82 -15.41
C ILE A 207 12.06 6.24 -13.95
N LYS A 208 12.33 7.51 -13.64
CA LYS A 208 12.18 8.05 -12.28
C LYS A 208 10.73 7.93 -11.77
N ASN A 209 9.74 8.17 -12.62
CA ASN A 209 8.34 8.03 -12.25
C ASN A 209 7.97 6.56 -11.99
N CYS A 210 8.45 5.63 -12.82
CA CYS A 210 8.25 4.20 -12.63
C CYS A 210 8.88 3.72 -11.32
N GLU A 211 10.10 4.15 -10.99
CA GLU A 211 10.75 3.82 -9.72
C GLU A 211 9.92 4.25 -8.51
N LYS A 212 9.37 5.46 -8.53
CA LYS A 212 8.46 5.90 -7.46
C LYS A 212 7.20 5.03 -7.37
N MET A 213 6.60 4.65 -8.50
CA MET A 213 5.41 3.79 -8.48
C MET A 213 5.73 2.39 -7.93
N ILE A 214 6.88 1.81 -8.29
CA ILE A 214 7.37 0.55 -7.74
C ILE A 214 7.55 0.64 -6.23
N ASP A 215 8.21 1.70 -5.73
CA ASP A 215 8.39 1.91 -4.30
C ASP A 215 7.05 2.05 -3.56
N ALA A 216 6.06 2.71 -4.18
CA ALA A 216 4.72 2.85 -3.64
C ALA A 216 3.99 1.51 -3.56
N ASP A 217 4.08 0.66 -4.59
CA ASP A 217 3.50 -0.68 -4.61
C ASP A 217 4.17 -1.61 -3.59
N VAL A 218 5.50 -1.55 -3.45
CA VAL A 218 6.23 -2.30 -2.43
C VAL A 218 5.77 -1.89 -1.03
N ALA A 219 5.59 -0.59 -0.76
CA ALA A 219 5.05 -0.10 0.50
C ALA A 219 3.61 -0.57 0.73
N TYR A 220 2.75 -0.53 -0.29
CA TYR A 220 1.37 -1.03 -0.21
C TYR A 220 1.33 -2.52 0.11
N MET A 221 2.14 -3.34 -0.55
CA MET A 221 2.23 -4.78 -0.29
C MET A 221 2.74 -5.07 1.12
N ARG A 222 3.75 -4.33 1.60
CA ARG A 222 4.21 -4.42 2.99
C ARG A 222 3.13 -4.05 4.00
N ALA A 223 2.28 -3.07 3.68
CA ALA A 223 1.15 -2.72 4.53
C ALA A 223 0.19 -3.91 4.66
N LYS A 224 -0.18 -4.56 3.56
CA LYS A 224 -1.01 -5.77 3.57
C LYS A 224 -0.39 -6.92 4.36
N THR A 225 0.88 -7.25 4.10
CA THR A 225 1.56 -8.33 4.84
C THR A 225 1.61 -8.06 6.35
N ARG A 226 1.73 -6.79 6.76
CA ARG A 226 1.70 -6.43 8.19
C ARG A 226 0.31 -6.48 8.79
N ILE A 227 -0.75 -6.21 8.02
CA ILE A 227 -2.13 -6.45 8.45
C ILE A 227 -2.32 -7.93 8.76
N ASP A 228 -1.86 -8.82 7.87
CA ASP A 228 -1.96 -10.26 8.05
C ASP A 228 -1.16 -10.78 9.25
N ALA A 229 -0.16 -10.02 9.70
CA ALA A 229 0.67 -10.30 10.87
C ALA A 229 0.22 -9.58 12.15
N ASP A 230 -0.97 -8.96 12.15
CA ASP A 230 -1.51 -8.13 13.25
C ASP A 230 -0.60 -6.94 13.68
N ASP A 231 0.37 -6.54 12.85
CA ASP A 231 1.22 -5.36 13.04
C ASP A 231 0.54 -4.10 12.45
N PHE A 232 -0.55 -3.66 13.09
CA PHE A 232 -1.35 -2.55 12.58
C PHE A 232 -0.58 -1.22 12.53
N ARG A 233 0.34 -0.97 13.46
CA ARG A 233 1.16 0.26 13.48
C ARG A 233 2.14 0.28 12.33
N GLY A 234 2.82 -0.83 12.09
CA GLY A 234 3.70 -0.96 10.95
C GLY A 234 2.95 -0.93 9.62
N ALA A 235 1.76 -1.53 9.57
CA ALA A 235 0.88 -1.44 8.41
C ALA A 235 0.49 0.01 8.11
N ALA A 236 0.06 0.77 9.12
CA ALA A 236 -0.33 2.17 8.97
C ALA A 236 0.83 3.02 8.42
N SER A 237 2.04 2.84 8.97
CA SER A 237 3.23 3.54 8.48
C SER A 237 3.55 3.25 7.01
N ASN A 238 3.40 1.99 6.56
CA ASN A 238 3.64 1.63 5.16
C ASN A 238 2.53 2.13 4.23
N ALA A 239 1.26 2.11 4.68
CA ALA A 239 0.13 2.66 3.92
C ALA A 239 0.29 4.18 3.73
N GLU A 240 0.68 4.91 4.78
CA GLU A 240 0.96 6.35 4.69
C GLU A 240 2.13 6.67 3.77
N LEU A 241 3.19 5.85 3.78
CA LEU A 241 4.32 6.00 2.87
C LEU A 241 3.87 5.82 1.41
N SER A 242 3.14 4.74 1.13
CA SER A 242 2.59 4.46 -0.20
C SER A 242 1.68 5.60 -0.68
N LEU A 243 0.77 6.07 0.18
CA LEU A 243 -0.14 7.18 -0.10
C LEU A 243 0.60 8.48 -0.41
N ARG A 244 1.67 8.78 0.34
CA ARG A 244 2.50 9.97 0.09
C ARG A 244 3.12 9.91 -1.31
N ILE A 245 3.71 8.78 -1.67
CA ILE A 245 4.37 8.61 -2.97
C ILE A 245 3.35 8.69 -4.11
N TYR A 246 2.19 8.03 -4.01
CA TYR A 246 1.15 8.15 -5.04
C TYR A 246 0.60 9.56 -5.19
N ASN A 247 0.49 10.33 -4.10
CA ASN A 247 0.07 11.73 -4.19
C ASN A 247 1.09 12.60 -4.92
N GLU A 248 2.40 12.35 -4.79
CA GLU A 248 3.41 13.04 -5.61
C GLU A 248 3.26 12.72 -7.11
N ILE A 249 2.83 11.51 -7.43
CA ILE A 249 2.68 11.02 -8.81
C ILE A 249 1.35 11.45 -9.41
N ARG A 250 0.35 11.78 -8.58
CA ARG A 250 -1.01 12.15 -8.98
C ARG A 250 -1.06 13.32 -9.95
N GLU A 251 -0.15 14.28 -9.84
CA GLU A 251 -0.07 15.41 -10.76
C GLU A 251 0.30 14.97 -12.19
N ILE A 252 1.05 13.87 -12.30
CA ILE A 252 1.56 13.34 -13.57
C ILE A 252 0.58 12.33 -14.17
N TYR A 253 0.04 11.42 -13.35
CA TYR A 253 -0.83 10.33 -13.80
C TYR A 253 -2.13 10.22 -12.98
N PRO A 254 -3.01 11.25 -13.00
CA PRO A 254 -4.15 11.32 -12.09
C PRO A 254 -5.12 10.15 -12.24
N ALA A 255 -5.44 9.75 -13.48
CA ALA A 255 -6.37 8.65 -13.74
C ALA A 255 -5.85 7.29 -13.25
N LEU A 256 -4.53 7.07 -13.33
CA LEU A 256 -3.91 5.80 -12.98
C LEU A 256 -3.86 5.58 -11.47
N VAL A 257 -3.55 6.63 -10.70
CA VAL A 257 -3.32 6.48 -9.25
C VAL A 257 -4.57 6.74 -8.40
N SER A 258 -5.64 7.31 -8.95
CA SER A 258 -6.82 7.74 -8.18
C SER A 258 -7.49 6.59 -7.43
N GLU A 259 -7.67 5.43 -8.07
CA GLU A 259 -8.26 4.25 -7.44
C GLU A 259 -7.37 3.75 -6.29
N ARG A 260 -6.06 3.64 -6.53
CA ARG A 260 -5.10 3.18 -5.53
C ARG A 260 -5.00 4.14 -4.33
N ILE A 261 -5.05 5.45 -4.57
CA ILE A 261 -5.09 6.46 -3.51
C ILE A 261 -6.34 6.28 -2.65
N PHE A 262 -7.51 6.11 -3.27
CA PHE A 262 -8.76 5.90 -2.55
C PHE A 262 -8.71 4.63 -1.67
N GLU A 263 -8.21 3.52 -2.21
CA GLU A 263 -8.00 2.30 -1.43
C GLU A 263 -7.08 2.51 -0.21
N LEU A 264 -5.97 3.23 -0.41
CA LEU A 264 -4.99 3.51 0.64
C LEU A 264 -5.55 4.44 1.72
N GLU A 265 -6.34 5.45 1.35
CA GLU A 265 -7.02 6.33 2.30
C GLU A 265 -8.01 5.55 3.16
N LEU A 266 -8.80 4.67 2.54
CA LEU A 266 -9.72 3.79 3.25
C LEU A 266 -8.97 2.83 4.19
N MET A 267 -7.88 2.23 3.71
CA MET A 267 -7.01 1.34 4.49
C MET A 267 -6.41 2.08 5.70
N ALA A 268 -5.83 3.27 5.50
CA ALA A 268 -5.23 4.06 6.57
C ALA A 268 -6.26 4.49 7.61
N ALA A 269 -7.47 4.90 7.18
CA ALA A 269 -8.56 5.23 8.08
C ALA A 269 -8.98 4.03 8.94
N LYS A 270 -9.11 2.84 8.33
CA LYS A 270 -9.43 1.59 9.05
C LYS A 270 -8.34 1.23 10.06
N LEU A 271 -7.07 1.29 9.65
CA LEU A 271 -5.91 1.00 10.51
C LEU A 271 -5.83 1.92 11.72
N ASN A 272 -6.03 3.22 11.52
CA ASN A 272 -6.02 4.19 12.61
C ASN A 272 -7.15 3.94 13.63
N LYS A 273 -8.34 3.56 13.16
CA LYS A 273 -9.43 3.11 14.04
C LYS A 273 -9.05 1.85 14.82
N THR A 274 -8.46 0.85 14.15
CA THR A 274 -8.02 -0.39 14.81
C THR A 274 -6.98 -0.12 15.89
N ILE A 275 -5.96 0.71 15.61
CA ILE A 275 -4.92 1.09 16.59
C ILE A 275 -5.55 1.82 17.78
N LEU A 276 -6.50 2.72 17.54
CA LEU A 276 -7.20 3.44 18.60
C LEU A 276 -8.00 2.48 19.50
N ALA A 277 -8.74 1.54 18.90
CA ALA A 277 -9.48 0.51 19.62
C ALA A 277 -8.55 -0.37 20.48
N GLN A 278 -7.41 -0.79 19.93
CA GLN A 278 -6.41 -1.56 20.66
C GLN A 278 -5.83 -0.79 21.84
N ASN A 279 -5.51 0.48 21.68
CA ASN A 279 -5.02 1.31 22.78
C ASN A 279 -6.06 1.46 23.90
N TYR A 280 -7.35 1.63 23.55
CA TYR A 280 -8.42 1.64 24.54
C TYR A 280 -8.56 0.29 25.26
N PHE A 281 -8.52 -0.82 24.52
CA PHE A 281 -8.61 -2.16 25.08
C PHE A 281 -7.43 -2.48 26.02
N LEU A 282 -6.20 -2.17 25.62
CA LEU A 282 -5.01 -2.29 26.47
C LEU A 282 -5.12 -1.42 27.72
N GLY A 283 -5.62 -0.19 27.57
CA GLY A 283 -5.91 0.70 28.70
C GLY A 283 -6.96 0.12 29.65
N ALA A 284 -8.01 -0.50 29.12
CA ALA A 284 -9.04 -1.16 29.91
C ALA A 284 -8.45 -2.30 30.75
N ASN A 285 -7.65 -3.18 30.16
CA ASN A 285 -6.95 -4.25 30.87
C ASN A 285 -6.04 -3.69 31.97
N LYS A 286 -5.23 -2.68 31.65
CA LYS A 286 -4.35 -2.04 32.65
C LYS A 286 -5.12 -1.48 33.84
N TYR A 287 -6.24 -0.79 33.60
CA TYR A 287 -7.07 -0.26 34.69
C TYR A 287 -7.76 -1.38 35.48
N PHE A 288 -8.21 -2.43 34.81
CA PHE A 288 -8.81 -3.60 35.43
C PHE A 288 -7.83 -4.28 36.39
N ASP A 289 -6.60 -4.54 35.93
CA ASP A 289 -5.53 -5.16 36.73
C ASP A 289 -5.12 -4.29 37.93
N SER A 290 -5.24 -2.96 37.81
CA SER A 290 -4.97 -2.02 38.90
C SER A 290 -6.12 -1.89 39.93
N GLY A 291 -7.27 -2.53 39.68
CA GLY A 291 -8.47 -2.43 40.51
C GLY A 291 -9.31 -1.15 40.30
N ASP A 292 -8.95 -0.30 39.33
CA ASP A 292 -9.78 0.84 38.91
C ASP A 292 -10.85 0.40 37.90
N TYR A 293 -11.82 -0.38 38.41
CA TYR A 293 -12.87 -0.98 37.59
C TYR A 293 -13.76 0.05 36.89
N LYS A 294 -13.92 1.25 37.46
CA LYS A 294 -14.72 2.32 36.84
C LYS A 294 -14.05 2.84 35.56
N ARG A 295 -12.73 3.05 35.59
CA ARG A 295 -11.97 3.42 34.37
C ARG A 295 -11.87 2.27 33.40
N ALA A 296 -11.66 1.04 33.89
CA ALA A 296 -11.62 -0.16 33.05
C ALA A 296 -12.90 -0.31 32.21
N LYS A 297 -14.07 -0.21 32.86
CA LYS A 297 -15.39 -0.24 32.18
C LYS A 297 -15.51 0.84 31.09
N ASN A 298 -15.11 2.08 31.39
CA ASN A 298 -15.21 3.18 30.43
C ASN A 298 -14.30 2.95 29.21
N TYR A 299 -13.05 2.56 29.43
CA TYR A 299 -12.10 2.28 28.35
C TYR A 299 -12.54 1.08 27.50
N ALA A 300 -13.05 0.01 28.13
CA ALA A 300 -13.61 -1.14 27.42
C ALA A 300 -14.85 -0.75 26.60
N GLY A 301 -15.71 0.14 27.12
CA GLY A 301 -16.86 0.68 26.39
C GLY A 301 -16.46 1.42 25.11
N ARG A 302 -15.45 2.30 25.21
CA ARG A 302 -14.91 3.01 24.03
C ARG A 302 -14.28 2.07 23.01
N ALA A 303 -13.53 1.06 23.48
CA ALA A 303 -12.97 0.05 22.59
C ALA A 303 -14.08 -0.74 21.88
N LYS A 304 -15.11 -1.15 22.62
CA LYS A 304 -16.28 -1.89 22.10
C LYS A 304 -16.98 -1.13 20.98
N GLU A 305 -17.26 0.15 21.16
CA GLU A 305 -17.91 0.99 20.14
C GLU A 305 -17.12 1.00 18.84
N ILE A 306 -15.79 1.18 18.90
CA ILE A 306 -14.94 1.20 17.71
C ILE A 306 -14.86 -0.20 17.06
N TYR A 307 -14.72 -1.26 17.86
CA TYR A 307 -14.71 -2.63 17.32
C TYR A 307 -16.04 -3.03 16.67
N LEU A 308 -17.17 -2.52 17.19
CA LEU A 308 -18.48 -2.71 16.58
C LEU A 308 -18.56 -2.04 15.20
N GLU A 309 -18.05 -0.81 15.06
CA GLU A 309 -17.95 -0.12 13.76
C GLU A 309 -17.05 -0.86 12.77
N LEU A 310 -15.99 -1.52 13.26
CA LEU A 310 -15.05 -2.28 12.45
C LEU A 310 -15.56 -3.69 12.07
N GLY A 311 -16.65 -4.15 12.68
CA GLY A 311 -17.20 -5.50 12.49
C GLY A 311 -16.43 -6.61 13.23
N GLU A 312 -15.61 -6.26 14.22
CA GLU A 312 -14.71 -7.18 14.94
C GLU A 312 -15.44 -7.85 16.12
N SER A 313 -16.36 -8.76 15.82
CA SER A 313 -17.26 -9.39 16.81
C SER A 313 -16.53 -10.08 17.98
N ASP A 314 -15.41 -10.76 17.71
CA ASP A 314 -14.59 -11.39 18.75
C ASP A 314 -14.03 -10.38 19.75
N MET A 315 -13.58 -9.22 19.27
CA MET A 315 -13.05 -8.16 20.12
C MET A 315 -14.15 -7.43 20.88
N VAL A 316 -15.34 -7.27 20.29
CA VAL A 316 -16.55 -6.79 20.99
C VAL A 316 -16.86 -7.67 22.21
N SER A 317 -16.88 -8.99 22.03
CA SER A 317 -17.15 -9.94 23.13
C SER A 317 -16.10 -9.88 24.25
N LYS A 318 -14.83 -9.70 23.90
CA LYS A 318 -13.75 -9.49 24.90
C LYS A 318 -13.96 -8.20 25.69
N CYS A 319 -14.39 -7.11 25.03
CA CYS A 319 -14.70 -5.86 25.71
C CYS A 319 -15.90 -6.01 26.66
N GLU A 320 -16.97 -6.69 26.23
CA GLU A 320 -18.15 -6.99 27.05
C GLU A 320 -17.77 -7.77 28.31
N THR A 321 -16.90 -8.78 28.18
CA THR A 321 -16.40 -9.54 29.33
C THR A 321 -15.70 -8.65 30.38
N ILE A 322 -14.92 -7.66 29.95
CA ILE A 322 -14.25 -6.71 30.87
C ILE A 322 -15.28 -5.79 31.52
N ILE A 323 -16.27 -5.31 30.74
CA ILE A 323 -17.36 -4.46 31.22
C ILE A 323 -18.15 -5.17 32.32
N ASP A 324 -18.63 -6.38 32.05
CA ASP A 324 -19.47 -7.15 32.97
C ASP A 324 -18.71 -7.46 34.27
N LYS A 325 -17.45 -7.91 34.18
CA LYS A 325 -16.62 -8.14 35.36
C LYS A 325 -16.41 -6.85 36.15
N SER A 326 -16.14 -5.73 35.47
CA SER A 326 -15.94 -4.45 36.12
C SER A 326 -17.20 -3.99 36.87
N GLU A 327 -18.39 -4.20 36.29
CA GLU A 327 -19.68 -3.90 36.93
C GLU A 327 -19.84 -4.67 38.24
N VAL A 328 -19.62 -5.99 38.22
CA VAL A 328 -19.70 -6.84 39.42
C VAL A 328 -18.77 -6.34 40.54
N TYR A 329 -17.55 -5.93 40.20
CA TYR A 329 -16.61 -5.39 41.20
C TYR A 329 -17.02 -4.00 41.71
N ILE A 330 -17.55 -3.13 40.86
CA ILE A 330 -18.05 -1.81 41.27
C ILE A 330 -19.22 -1.96 42.25
N GLU A 331 -20.15 -2.87 41.96
CA GLU A 331 -21.29 -3.17 42.84
C GLU A 331 -20.83 -3.75 44.18
N ARG A 332 -19.90 -4.72 44.15
CA ARG A 332 -19.34 -5.28 45.39
C ARG A 332 -18.63 -4.23 46.24
N ASN A 333 -17.84 -3.35 45.63
CA ASN A 333 -17.14 -2.29 46.36
C ASN A 333 -18.11 -1.25 46.93
N SER A 334 -19.16 -0.88 46.19
CA SER A 334 -20.18 0.05 46.70
C SER A 334 -20.98 -0.57 47.86
N MET A 335 -21.30 -1.86 47.78
CA MET A 335 -21.94 -2.60 48.87
C MET A 335 -21.05 -2.65 50.12
N LEU A 336 -19.76 -2.97 49.99
CA LEU A 336 -18.82 -2.98 51.11
C LEU A 336 -18.67 -1.61 51.76
N LEU A 337 -18.58 -0.54 50.95
CA LEU A 337 -18.52 0.83 51.45
C LEU A 337 -19.78 1.19 52.24
N ASN A 338 -20.96 0.84 51.72
CA ASN A 338 -22.24 1.07 52.39
C ASN A 338 -22.37 0.28 53.70
N ILE A 339 -21.94 -0.98 53.73
CA ILE A 339 -21.87 -1.79 54.96
C ILE A 339 -20.93 -1.15 55.97
N GLY A 340 -19.75 -0.67 55.52
CA GLY A 340 -18.80 0.04 56.37
C GLY A 340 -19.38 1.31 56.99
N TYR A 341 -20.09 2.12 56.21
CA TYR A 341 -20.79 3.31 56.71
C TYR A 341 -21.89 2.95 57.72
N ALA A 342 -22.71 1.94 57.42
CA ALA A 342 -23.76 1.50 58.32
C ALA A 342 -23.18 1.00 59.66
N ALA A 343 -22.13 0.19 59.63
CA ALA A 343 -21.43 -0.28 60.83
C ALA A 343 -20.84 0.90 61.64
N GLY A 344 -20.24 1.88 60.97
CA GLY A 344 -19.72 3.09 61.61
C GLY A 344 -20.81 3.90 62.33
N ILE A 345 -21.97 4.09 61.69
CA ILE A 345 -23.12 4.78 62.28
C ILE A 345 -23.62 4.02 63.53
N ILE A 346 -23.75 2.70 63.47
CA ILE A 346 -24.19 1.87 64.61
C ILE A 346 -23.23 2.02 65.80
N ILE A 347 -21.92 2.02 65.55
CA ILE A 347 -20.90 2.22 66.60
C ILE A 347 -21.06 3.61 67.23
N ILE A 348 -21.27 4.67 66.43
CA ILE A 348 -21.47 6.03 66.93
C ILE A 348 -22.74 6.11 67.80
N ILE A 349 -23.86 5.53 67.35
CA ILE A 349 -25.11 5.48 68.12
C ILE A 349 -24.89 4.76 69.46
N PHE A 350 -24.17 3.63 69.44
CA PHE A 350 -23.85 2.89 70.66
C PHE A 350 -22.99 3.70 71.64
N ILE A 351 -21.99 4.44 71.14
CA ILE A 351 -21.16 5.34 71.96
C ILE A 351 -22.02 6.45 72.57
N ILE A 352 -22.86 7.12 71.77
CA ILE A 352 -23.77 8.17 72.25
C ILE A 352 -24.71 7.60 73.32
N TYR A 353 -25.28 6.42 73.11
CA TYR A 353 -26.13 5.75 74.08
C TYR A 353 -25.40 5.45 75.39
N ARG A 354 -24.16 4.94 75.33
CA ARG A 354 -23.30 4.71 76.50
C ARG A 354 -22.99 6.00 77.25
N LEU A 355 -22.71 7.09 76.53
CA LEU A 355 -22.45 8.41 77.12
C LEU A 355 -23.71 9.00 77.76
N TYR A 356 -24.85 8.87 77.09
CA TYR A 356 -26.16 9.30 77.61
C TYR A 356 -26.51 8.59 78.92
N ASN A 357 -26.32 7.26 78.99
CA ASN A 357 -26.55 6.50 80.21
C ASN A 357 -25.62 6.94 81.35
N ARG A 358 -24.33 7.13 81.06
CA ARG A 358 -23.38 7.68 82.07
C ARG A 358 -23.79 9.07 82.55
N TYR A 359 -24.27 9.94 81.66
CA TYR A 359 -24.75 11.27 82.02
C TYR A 359 -26.00 11.20 82.89
N LYS A 360 -26.94 10.30 82.56
CA LYS A 360 -28.16 10.06 83.34
C LYS A 360 -27.85 9.57 84.75
N GLU A 361 -26.91 8.64 84.91
CA GLU A 361 -26.47 8.12 86.22
C GLU A 361 -25.73 9.18 87.06
N ARG A 362 -25.10 10.17 86.42
CA ARG A 362 -24.36 11.25 87.08
C ARG A 362 -25.17 12.52 87.36
N ARG A 363 -26.49 12.55 87.14
CA ARG A 363 -27.31 13.68 87.59
C ARG A 363 -27.56 13.56 89.11
N PRO A 364 -26.95 14.40 89.97
CA PRO A 364 -27.53 14.67 91.28
C PRO A 364 -28.92 15.29 91.09
N GLY A 365 -29.86 14.94 91.97
CA GLY A 365 -31.24 15.45 91.94
C GLY A 365 -31.27 16.96 91.84
N TYR A 366 -31.76 17.47 90.71
CA TYR A 366 -31.87 18.90 90.42
C TYR A 366 -33.33 19.30 90.67
N SER A 367 -33.64 19.63 91.91
CA SER A 367 -34.86 20.38 92.27
C SER A 367 -34.56 21.87 92.12
N ASP A 368 -35.41 22.52 91.31
CA ASP A 368 -35.65 23.96 91.22
C ASP A 368 -34.43 24.88 91.03
N LEU A 369 -34.11 25.13 89.75
CA LEU A 369 -33.50 26.40 89.35
C LEU A 369 -34.51 27.21 88.53
N ILE A 370 -35.14 28.16 89.19
CA ILE A 370 -35.83 29.29 88.58
C ILE A 370 -34.74 30.21 88.01
N ILE A 371 -34.65 30.28 86.68
CA ILE A 371 -33.80 31.27 86.00
C ILE A 371 -34.68 32.49 85.72
N GLU A 372 -34.75 33.40 86.68
CA GLU A 372 -35.11 34.80 86.43
C GLU A 372 -33.85 35.54 85.96
N GLY A 373 -33.78 35.85 84.67
CA GLY A 373 -32.64 36.53 84.07
C GLY A 373 -32.84 36.74 82.58
N GLY A 374 -33.67 37.72 82.22
CA GLY A 374 -33.86 38.14 80.84
C GLY A 374 -32.59 38.76 80.25
N LEU A 375 -31.74 37.92 79.66
CA LEU A 375 -30.72 38.38 78.72
C LEU A 375 -31.43 38.82 77.43
N LYS A 376 -31.56 40.13 77.23
CA LYS A 376 -31.83 40.70 75.90
C LYS A 376 -30.67 40.34 74.99
N ILE A 377 -30.80 39.25 74.24
CA ILE A 377 -29.95 38.96 73.10
C ILE A 377 -30.22 40.08 72.09
N PRO A 378 -29.21 40.86 71.65
CA PRO A 378 -29.43 41.86 70.62
C PRO A 378 -30.00 41.16 69.38
N LEU A 379 -31.13 41.65 68.87
CA LEU A 379 -31.69 41.20 67.61
C LEU A 379 -30.58 41.28 66.56
N ARG A 380 -30.10 40.13 66.09
CA ARG A 380 -29.21 40.07 64.93
C ARG A 380 -29.98 40.70 63.78
N GLN A 381 -29.44 41.79 63.24
CA GLN A 381 -29.96 42.37 62.00
C GLN A 381 -29.67 41.36 60.89
N SER A 382 -30.67 40.58 60.49
CA SER A 382 -30.57 39.71 59.33
C SER A 382 -30.52 40.57 58.06
N GLY A 383 -29.94 40.05 56.98
CA GLY A 383 -29.93 40.68 55.66
C GLY A 383 -28.61 41.30 55.23
N PHE A 384 -28.71 42.23 54.29
CA PHE A 384 -27.58 42.85 53.60
C PHE A 384 -27.60 44.34 53.83
N SER A 385 -26.42 44.93 53.98
CA SER A 385 -26.25 46.38 54.06
C SER A 385 -25.31 46.87 52.97
N GLU A 386 -25.66 47.96 52.31
CA GLU A 386 -24.81 48.58 51.28
C GLU A 386 -23.53 49.12 51.89
N VAL A 387 -22.39 48.84 51.24
CA VAL A 387 -21.08 49.27 51.70
C VAL A 387 -20.77 50.62 51.08
N THR A 388 -20.83 51.67 51.88
CA THR A 388 -20.50 53.04 51.44
C THR A 388 -19.02 53.38 51.62
N ASN A 389 -18.35 52.73 52.58
CA ASN A 389 -16.92 52.91 52.83
C ASN A 389 -16.09 51.72 52.33
N TYR A 390 -15.67 51.78 51.07
CA TYR A 390 -14.92 50.69 50.42
C TYR A 390 -13.53 50.42 51.02
N SER A 391 -12.98 51.35 51.81
CA SER A 391 -11.70 51.15 52.49
C SER A 391 -11.77 50.13 53.65
N GLU A 392 -12.98 49.79 54.11
CA GLU A 392 -13.21 48.79 55.17
C GLU A 392 -13.33 47.36 54.64
N ILE A 393 -13.25 47.16 53.32
CA ILE A 393 -13.27 45.83 52.71
C ILE A 393 -11.87 45.21 52.84
N PRO A 394 -11.72 44.00 53.40
CA PRO A 394 -10.42 43.33 53.46
C PRO A 394 -9.86 43.02 52.07
N GLU A 395 -8.56 43.21 51.85
CA GLU A 395 -7.91 43.00 50.54
C GLU A 395 -8.15 41.60 49.93
N GLY A 396 -8.29 40.57 50.78
CA GLY A 396 -8.59 39.19 50.38
C GLY A 396 -10.08 38.86 50.23
N ALA A 397 -10.99 39.84 50.25
CA ALA A 397 -12.42 39.60 50.12
C ALA A 397 -12.76 39.11 48.71
N MET A 398 -13.42 37.96 48.63
CA MET A 398 -13.83 37.31 47.37
C MET A 398 -15.35 37.23 47.27
N GLU A 399 -15.88 37.53 46.09
CA GLU A 399 -17.31 37.40 45.78
C GLU A 399 -17.68 35.90 45.70
N PRO A 400 -18.58 35.40 46.55
CA PRO A 400 -18.78 33.96 46.70
C PRO A 400 -19.38 33.19 45.50
N TYR A 401 -20.06 33.86 44.57
CA TYR A 401 -20.66 33.18 43.41
C TYR A 401 -19.73 33.11 42.19
N THR A 402 -18.85 34.11 42.04
CA THR A 402 -17.99 34.26 40.87
C THR A 402 -16.51 34.06 41.18
N GLU A 403 -16.15 33.93 42.46
CA GLU A 403 -14.78 33.82 42.95
C GLU A 403 -13.88 34.96 42.44
N LYS A 404 -14.45 36.16 42.26
CA LYS A 404 -13.70 37.36 41.87
C LYS A 404 -13.35 38.21 43.09
N PRO A 405 -12.18 38.86 43.13
CA PRO A 405 -11.84 39.81 44.18
C PRO A 405 -12.87 40.95 44.24
N ILE A 406 -13.33 41.29 45.45
CA ILE A 406 -14.33 42.34 45.65
C ILE A 406 -13.79 43.71 45.25
N HIS A 407 -12.50 43.99 45.49
CA HIS A 407 -11.86 45.24 45.09
C HIS A 407 -11.87 45.46 43.57
N ASP A 408 -11.75 44.40 42.76
CA ASP A 408 -11.85 44.49 41.30
C ASP A 408 -13.26 44.88 40.84
N LEU A 409 -14.28 44.45 41.59
CA LEU A 409 -15.68 44.79 41.32
C LEU A 409 -15.96 46.25 41.67
N VAL A 410 -15.45 46.72 42.82
CA VAL A 410 -15.52 48.13 43.22
C VAL A 410 -14.82 49.04 42.21
N ALA A 411 -13.61 48.66 41.75
CA ALA A 411 -12.85 49.43 40.75
C ALA A 411 -13.60 49.55 39.41
N LYS A 412 -14.52 48.62 39.11
CA LYS A 412 -15.41 48.64 37.94
C LYS A 412 -16.72 49.40 38.18
N GLY A 413 -16.85 50.10 39.31
CA GLY A 413 -18.03 50.88 39.67
C GLY A 413 -19.24 50.04 40.08
N LYS A 414 -19.04 48.78 40.49
CA LYS A 414 -20.14 47.92 40.95
C LYS A 414 -20.49 48.18 42.41
N THR A 415 -21.79 48.21 42.72
CA THR A 415 -22.29 48.32 44.10
C THR A 415 -22.04 47.02 44.87
N VAL A 416 -21.47 47.15 46.06
CA VAL A 416 -21.16 46.02 46.95
C VAL A 416 -22.03 46.09 48.20
N VAL A 417 -22.56 44.94 48.61
CA VAL A 417 -23.33 44.77 49.86
C VAL A 417 -22.64 43.76 50.77
N LYS A 418 -22.78 43.92 52.08
CA LYS A 418 -22.23 43.02 53.10
C LYS A 418 -23.37 42.24 53.75
N CYS A 419 -23.22 40.92 53.87
CA CYS A 419 -24.15 40.12 54.66
C CYS A 419 -23.90 40.37 56.15
N ASN A 420 -24.95 40.79 56.86
CA ASN A 420 -24.87 41.16 58.28
C ASN A 420 -24.69 39.95 59.20
N GLU A 421 -24.97 38.74 58.72
CA GLU A 421 -24.79 37.51 59.49
C GLU A 421 -23.38 36.93 59.37
N CYS A 422 -22.84 36.87 58.15
CA CYS A 422 -21.57 36.18 57.88
C CYS A 422 -20.41 37.10 57.54
N GLY A 423 -20.67 38.38 57.31
CA GLY A 423 -19.69 39.38 56.92
C GLY A 423 -19.14 39.23 55.51
N ALA A 424 -19.66 38.32 54.68
CA ALA A 424 -19.25 38.20 53.28
C ALA A 424 -19.76 39.37 52.44
N TYR A 425 -18.96 39.76 51.46
CA TYR A 425 -19.23 40.86 50.54
C TYR A 425 -19.72 40.30 49.20
N TYR A 426 -20.70 40.97 48.60
CA TYR A 426 -21.34 40.53 47.37
C TYR A 426 -21.48 41.69 46.41
N ASN A 427 -21.39 41.41 45.11
CA ASN A 427 -21.92 42.32 44.11
C ASN A 427 -23.46 42.29 44.17
N LYS A 428 -24.09 43.46 44.28
CA LYS A 428 -25.55 43.56 44.44
C LYS A 428 -26.33 42.94 43.29
N GLU A 429 -25.94 43.20 42.03
CA GLU A 429 -26.62 42.66 40.84
C GLU A 429 -26.54 41.13 40.78
N ILE A 430 -25.38 40.55 41.12
CA ILE A 430 -25.19 39.10 41.15
C ILE A 430 -26.03 38.49 42.28
N LEU A 431 -26.04 39.12 43.45
CA LEU A 431 -26.81 38.66 44.59
C LEU A 431 -28.33 38.71 44.30
N GLU A 432 -28.81 39.75 43.62
CA GLU A 432 -30.20 39.88 43.16
C GLU A 432 -30.56 38.78 42.15
N TYR A 433 -29.67 38.44 41.21
CA TYR A 433 -29.84 37.31 40.30
C TYR A 433 -30.06 35.98 41.05
N TYR A 434 -29.38 35.80 42.20
CA TYR A 434 -29.56 34.64 43.08
C TYR A 434 -30.65 34.84 44.15
N ASN A 435 -31.64 35.70 43.89
CA ASN A 435 -32.78 35.97 44.77
C ASN A 435 -32.37 36.39 46.20
N MET A 436 -31.32 37.21 46.31
CA MET A 436 -30.85 37.75 47.60
C MET A 436 -30.47 36.67 48.62
N ASN A 437 -29.90 35.57 48.15
CA ASN A 437 -29.51 34.44 48.98
C ASN A 437 -28.00 34.47 49.28
N CYS A 438 -27.63 34.37 50.56
CA CYS A 438 -26.22 34.31 50.97
C CYS A 438 -25.62 32.95 50.64
N ALA A 439 -24.60 32.90 49.77
CA ALA A 439 -23.94 31.65 49.37
C ALA A 439 -23.32 30.85 50.53
N ARG A 440 -22.99 31.50 51.66
CA ARG A 440 -22.34 30.84 52.81
C ARG A 440 -23.33 30.17 53.77
N PHE A 441 -24.41 30.86 54.11
CA PHE A 441 -25.33 30.43 55.17
C PHE A 441 -26.77 30.26 54.70
N GLY A 442 -27.09 30.58 53.44
CA GLY A 442 -28.43 30.45 52.89
C GLY A 442 -29.46 31.41 53.49
N CYS A 443 -29.02 32.45 54.22
CA CYS A 443 -29.92 33.47 54.74
C CYS A 443 -30.50 34.29 53.58
N LYS A 444 -31.82 34.42 53.57
CA LYS A 444 -32.57 35.25 52.62
C LYS A 444 -33.06 36.49 53.34
N ASN A 445 -32.88 37.65 52.75
CA ASN A 445 -33.63 38.82 53.18
C ASN A 445 -34.10 39.59 51.97
N SER A 446 -35.42 39.83 51.90
CA SER A 446 -36.09 40.47 50.76
C SER A 446 -36.06 42.00 50.83
N THR A 447 -35.47 42.56 51.88
CA THR A 447 -35.38 44.00 52.12
C THR A 447 -33.91 44.41 52.14
N LEU A 448 -33.55 45.25 51.16
CA LEU A 448 -32.27 45.94 51.04
C LEU A 448 -32.48 47.42 51.36
#